data_AF-A0A961Q605-F1
#
_entry.id   AF-A0A961Q605-F1
#
_cell.length_a   1.000
_cell.length_b   1.000
_cell.length_c   1.000
_cell.angle_alpha   90.00
_cell.angle_beta   90.00
_cell.angle_gamma   90.00
#
_symmetry.space_group_name_H-M   'P 1'
#
loop_
_entity.id
_entity.type
_entity.pdbx_description
1 polymer ?
#
loop_
_entity_poly.entity_id
_entity_poly.type
_entity_poly.pdbx_seq_one_letter_code
_entity_poly.pdbx_strand_id
1 'polypeptide(L)'
;MRTALIAAMVAFAAPALAGEASFDCGRAATPTEKAICDDGNSDVALRDVAMSKLYAELKAAGGHEDVLTRHGAWLKTRNACGSDRDCLRRSYDAQLCVLARAGGDDGAATGSYAYGTGDDEGFGSAFVVRGTDGNLSGEVESVTGPNAHVCGLEFEAALPFGDAWLWTDTDTEPDDEGNRCQVLFRVEDASTLRIDSRNCSLYCGVQGTFDAVYAREK
;
A
#
# COMPACT_ATOMS: atom_id res chain seq x y z
N MET A 1 -23.04 45.44 -32.70
CA MET A 1 -21.84 44.94 -32.01
C MET A 1 -22.28 44.15 -30.79
N ARG A 2 -22.11 42.81 -30.82
CA ARG A 2 -22.26 41.94 -29.65
C ARG A 2 -21.19 40.86 -29.76
N THR A 3 -20.03 41.13 -29.17
CA THR A 3 -18.91 40.19 -29.04
C THR A 3 -19.31 39.09 -28.05
N ALA A 4 -19.39 37.85 -28.52
CA ALA A 4 -19.53 36.68 -27.67
C ALA A 4 -18.13 36.28 -27.16
N LEU A 5 -17.93 36.35 -25.84
CA LEU A 5 -16.75 35.81 -25.17
C LEU A 5 -16.94 34.30 -24.99
N ILE A 6 -16.22 33.51 -25.77
CA ILE A 6 -16.11 32.06 -25.56
C ILE A 6 -15.07 31.87 -24.45
N ALA A 7 -15.54 31.56 -23.24
CA ALA A 7 -14.69 31.14 -22.14
C ALA A 7 -14.20 29.72 -22.42
N ALA A 8 -12.92 29.57 -22.75
CA ALA A 8 -12.28 28.26 -22.84
C ALA A 8 -12.16 27.68 -21.42
N MET A 9 -12.98 26.67 -21.11
CA MET A 9 -12.78 25.83 -19.93
C MET A 9 -11.52 24.99 -20.17
N VAL A 10 -10.43 25.39 -19.53
CA VAL A 10 -9.25 24.54 -19.37
C VAL A 10 -9.60 23.51 -18.30
N ALA A 11 -9.93 22.30 -18.72
CA ALA A 11 -10.04 21.16 -17.83
C ALA A 11 -8.64 20.86 -17.27
N PHE A 12 -8.40 21.25 -16.01
CA PHE A 12 -7.29 20.71 -15.24
C PHE A 12 -7.65 19.25 -14.92
N ALA A 13 -7.19 18.32 -15.76
CA ALA A 13 -7.09 16.95 -15.33
C ALA A 13 -6.01 16.92 -14.24
N ALA A 14 -6.43 16.70 -12.99
CA ALA A 14 -5.47 16.34 -11.95
C ALA A 14 -4.76 15.06 -12.42
N PRO A 15 -3.42 14.99 -12.38
CA PRO A 15 -2.76 13.72 -12.62
C PRO A 15 -3.27 12.74 -11.57
N ALA A 16 -3.80 11.61 -12.03
CA ALA A 16 -3.99 10.46 -11.16
C ALA A 16 -2.60 10.12 -10.62
N LEU A 17 -2.43 10.16 -9.30
CA LEU A 17 -1.25 9.62 -8.64
C LEU A 17 -1.32 8.09 -8.82
N ALA A 18 -0.89 7.61 -9.98
CA ALA A 18 -0.60 6.20 -10.18
C ALA A 18 0.79 5.96 -9.59
N GLY A 19 0.86 5.28 -8.43
CA GLY A 19 2.07 4.66 -7.86
C GLY A 19 3.42 5.32 -8.18
N GLU A 20 3.56 6.63 -7.99
CA GLU A 20 4.84 7.30 -8.25
C GLU A 20 5.83 7.01 -7.12
N ALA A 21 7.10 6.81 -7.48
CA ALA A 21 8.17 6.65 -6.51
C ALA A 21 8.23 7.83 -5.51
N SER A 22 8.88 7.64 -4.36
CA SER A 22 9.08 8.71 -3.36
C SER A 22 10.03 9.83 -3.81
N PHE A 23 10.47 9.79 -5.07
CA PHE A 23 11.35 10.74 -5.73
C PHE A 23 10.92 10.97 -7.19
N ASP A 24 11.41 12.05 -7.79
CA ASP A 24 11.11 12.42 -9.18
C ASP A 24 11.71 11.40 -10.18
N CYS A 25 10.83 10.62 -10.82
CA CYS A 25 11.20 9.61 -11.80
C CYS A 25 11.88 10.19 -13.06
N GLY A 26 11.66 11.46 -13.39
CA GLY A 26 12.41 12.16 -14.45
C GLY A 26 13.90 12.32 -14.13
N ARG A 27 14.30 12.08 -12.87
CA ARG A 27 15.68 12.17 -12.39
C ARG A 27 16.29 10.81 -12.07
N ALA A 28 15.59 9.70 -12.33
CA ALA A 28 16.09 8.35 -12.12
C ALA A 28 17.36 8.08 -12.94
N ALA A 29 18.48 7.80 -12.28
CA ALA A 29 19.79 7.65 -12.90
C ALA A 29 20.32 6.21 -12.83
N THR A 30 20.02 5.50 -11.74
CA THR A 30 20.52 4.14 -11.51
C THR A 30 19.55 3.07 -12.05
N PRO A 31 20.01 1.84 -12.32
CA PRO A 31 19.12 0.72 -12.69
C PRO A 31 18.02 0.46 -11.65
N THR A 32 18.32 0.67 -10.38
CA THR A 32 17.38 0.55 -9.27
C THR A 32 16.32 1.65 -9.30
N GLU A 33 16.71 2.91 -9.42
CA GLU A 33 15.74 4.01 -9.51
C GLU A 33 14.83 3.87 -10.71
N LYS A 34 15.38 3.43 -11.86
CA LYS A 34 14.58 3.18 -13.06
C LYS A 34 13.58 2.03 -12.87
N ALA A 35 13.97 0.97 -12.16
CA ALA A 35 13.07 -0.14 -11.86
C ALA A 35 11.99 0.24 -10.85
N ILE A 36 12.29 1.12 -9.88
CA ILE A 36 11.30 1.67 -8.95
C ILE A 36 10.29 2.55 -9.72
N CYS A 37 10.75 3.28 -10.73
CA CYS A 37 9.93 4.16 -11.58
C CYS A 37 9.26 3.48 -12.78
N ASP A 38 9.37 2.16 -12.90
CA ASP A 38 8.74 1.42 -13.99
C ASP A 38 7.26 1.19 -13.64
N ASP A 39 6.35 1.63 -14.51
CA ASP A 39 4.90 1.43 -14.33
C ASP A 39 4.55 -0.07 -14.17
N GLY A 40 5.36 -0.97 -14.73
CA GLY A 40 5.22 -2.42 -14.55
C GLY A 40 5.65 -2.95 -13.18
N ASN A 41 6.23 -2.11 -12.32
CA ASN A 41 6.71 -2.42 -10.97
C ASN A 41 6.07 -1.50 -9.91
N SER A 42 4.80 -1.11 -10.09
CA SER A 42 4.07 -0.26 -9.14
C SER A 42 4.17 -0.76 -7.69
N ASP A 43 4.20 -2.07 -7.48
CA ASP A 43 4.34 -2.67 -6.15
C ASP A 43 5.69 -2.38 -5.46
N VAL A 44 6.74 -2.10 -6.24
CA VAL A 44 8.04 -1.62 -5.73
C VAL A 44 7.98 -0.12 -5.44
N ALA A 45 7.30 0.67 -6.28
CA ALA A 45 7.11 2.10 -6.04
C ALA A 45 6.33 2.37 -4.76
N LEU A 46 5.24 1.62 -4.53
CA LEU A 46 4.43 1.70 -3.32
C LEU A 46 5.24 1.39 -2.05
N ARG A 47 6.13 0.38 -2.11
CA ARG A 47 7.08 0.07 -1.03
C ARG A 47 8.11 1.18 -0.80
N ASP A 48 8.58 1.83 -1.87
CA ASP A 48 9.49 2.98 -1.77
C ASP A 48 8.82 4.17 -1.07
N VAL A 49 7.57 4.48 -1.44
CA VAL A 49 6.74 5.51 -0.78
C VAL A 49 6.51 5.18 0.69
N ALA A 50 6.05 3.97 1.01
CA ALA A 50 5.80 3.55 2.39
C ALA A 50 7.07 3.60 3.25
N MET A 51 8.21 3.19 2.69
CA MET A 51 9.51 3.23 3.37
C MET A 51 9.93 4.67 3.68
N SER A 52 9.84 5.56 2.68
CA SER A 52 10.19 6.97 2.83
C SER A 52 9.30 7.67 3.86
N LYS A 53 7.98 7.36 3.85
CA LYS A 53 7.01 7.88 4.82
C LYS A 53 7.36 7.44 6.24
N LEU A 54 7.52 6.14 6.47
CA LEU A 54 7.81 5.60 7.80
C LEU A 54 9.17 6.08 8.35
N TYR A 55 10.18 6.21 7.47
CA TYR A 55 11.45 6.81 7.85
C TYR A 55 11.28 8.27 8.32
N ALA A 56 10.47 9.06 7.61
CA ALA A 56 10.20 10.46 7.98
C ALA A 56 9.44 10.56 9.31
N GLU A 57 8.46 9.68 9.54
CA GLU A 57 7.73 9.57 10.80
C GLU A 57 8.66 9.29 11.99
N LEU A 58 9.51 8.25 11.89
CA LEU A 58 10.49 7.92 12.94
C LEU A 58 11.44 9.09 13.22
N LYS A 59 11.89 9.78 12.17
CA LYS A 59 12.74 10.95 12.32
C LYS A 59 12.02 12.09 13.06
N ALA A 60 10.73 12.27 12.80
CA ALA A 60 9.92 13.29 13.48
C ALA A 60 9.62 12.93 14.94
N ALA A 61 9.40 11.64 15.24
CA ALA A 61 9.17 11.15 16.60
C ALA A 61 10.43 11.26 17.49
N GLY A 62 11.62 11.06 16.92
CA GLY A 62 12.90 11.10 17.64
C GLY A 62 13.17 9.87 18.52
N GLY A 63 14.41 9.68 18.98
CA GLY A 63 14.77 8.53 19.84
C GLY A 63 15.00 7.20 19.10
N HIS A 64 15.09 7.25 17.77
CA HIS A 64 15.30 6.10 16.89
C HIS A 64 16.64 6.18 16.13
N GLU A 65 17.62 6.92 16.66
CA GLU A 65 18.89 7.24 15.98
C GLU A 65 19.69 5.98 15.62
N ASP A 66 19.59 4.92 16.43
CA ASP A 66 20.32 3.67 16.18
C ASP A 66 19.85 3.00 14.87
N VAL A 67 18.55 3.04 14.56
CA VAL A 67 18.00 2.49 13.32
C VAL A 67 18.17 3.48 12.16
N LEU A 68 17.93 4.77 12.39
CA LEU A 68 18.02 5.80 11.34
C LEU A 68 19.46 5.95 10.79
N THR A 69 20.49 5.83 11.64
CA THR A 69 21.90 5.91 11.20
C THR A 69 22.30 4.75 10.28
N ARG A 70 21.64 3.60 10.37
CA ARG A 70 21.89 2.42 9.52
C ARG A 70 21.16 2.50 8.17
N HIS A 71 20.21 3.42 8.02
CA HIS A 71 19.39 3.54 6.81
C HIS A 71 20.22 3.77 5.53
N GLY A 72 21.26 4.60 5.61
CA GLY A 72 22.16 4.83 4.48
C GLY A 72 22.96 3.59 4.04
N ALA A 73 23.20 2.63 4.95
CA ALA A 73 23.81 1.35 4.58
C ALA A 73 22.82 0.46 3.83
N TRP A 74 21.54 0.46 4.25
CA TRP A 74 20.49 -0.27 3.54
C TRP A 74 20.28 0.22 2.11
N LEU A 75 20.39 1.52 1.83
CA LEU A 75 20.32 2.04 0.45
C LEU A 75 21.35 1.38 -0.48
N LYS A 76 22.52 0.99 0.04
CA LYS A 76 23.53 0.23 -0.74
C LYS A 76 23.05 -1.20 -1.02
N THR A 77 22.43 -1.86 -0.03
CA THR A 77 21.81 -3.17 -0.20
C THR A 77 20.70 -3.13 -1.25
N ARG A 78 19.80 -2.16 -1.16
CA ARG A 78 18.75 -1.95 -2.17
C ARG A 78 19.34 -1.75 -3.56
N ASN A 79 20.31 -0.84 -3.69
CA ASN A 79 20.90 -0.53 -4.99
C ASN A 79 21.71 -1.70 -5.60
N ALA A 80 22.14 -2.67 -4.78
CA ALA A 80 22.81 -3.89 -5.28
C ALA A 80 21.84 -4.81 -6.04
N CYS A 81 20.52 -4.68 -5.85
CA CYS A 81 19.52 -5.40 -6.64
C CYS A 81 19.48 -4.98 -8.12
N GLY A 82 20.01 -3.80 -8.48
CA GLY A 82 19.84 -3.26 -9.83
C GLY A 82 18.35 -3.15 -10.17
N SER A 83 17.95 -3.73 -11.31
CA SER A 83 16.56 -3.75 -11.77
C SER A 83 15.79 -5.03 -11.44
N ASP A 84 16.32 -5.89 -10.56
CA ASP A 84 15.63 -7.10 -10.10
C ASP A 84 14.48 -6.72 -9.15
N ARG A 85 13.24 -6.77 -9.68
CA ARG A 85 12.00 -6.45 -8.96
C ARG A 85 11.84 -7.25 -7.66
N ASP A 86 12.07 -8.56 -7.71
CA ASP A 86 11.83 -9.43 -6.55
C ASP A 86 12.90 -9.21 -5.47
N CYS A 87 14.14 -8.92 -5.88
CA CYS A 87 15.18 -8.46 -4.97
C CYS A 87 14.79 -7.12 -4.30
N LEU A 88 14.27 -6.17 -5.07
CA LEU A 88 13.84 -4.87 -4.55
C LEU A 88 12.68 -5.03 -3.55
N ARG A 89 11.62 -5.78 -3.89
CA ARG A 89 10.52 -6.11 -2.96
C ARG A 89 11.06 -6.61 -1.63
N ARG A 90 11.84 -7.69 -1.64
CA ARG A 90 12.40 -8.29 -0.41
C ARG A 90 13.28 -7.32 0.37
N SER A 91 14.07 -6.49 -0.34
CA SER A 91 14.91 -5.47 0.29
C SER A 91 14.08 -4.39 0.99
N TYR A 92 12.97 -3.96 0.39
CA TYR A 92 12.04 -3.01 1.00
C TYR A 92 11.28 -3.63 2.17
N ASP A 93 10.69 -4.82 1.99
CA ASP A 93 9.90 -5.50 3.03
C ASP A 93 10.73 -5.72 4.30
N ALA A 94 11.99 -6.17 4.13
CA ALA A 94 12.91 -6.36 5.25
C ALA A 94 13.21 -5.03 5.99
N GLN A 95 13.43 -3.94 5.26
CA GLN A 95 13.72 -2.64 5.86
C GLN A 95 12.49 -2.03 6.52
N LEU A 96 11.32 -2.14 5.91
CA LEU A 96 10.05 -1.72 6.48
C LEU A 96 9.78 -2.44 7.79
N CYS A 97 10.03 -3.75 7.87
CA CYS A 97 9.94 -4.49 9.12
C CYS A 97 10.91 -3.97 10.20
N VAL A 98 12.12 -3.55 9.82
CA VAL A 98 13.09 -2.95 10.77
C VAL A 98 12.59 -1.60 11.27
N LEU A 99 12.11 -0.74 10.38
CA LEU A 99 11.60 0.59 10.72
C LEU A 99 10.32 0.49 11.55
N ALA A 100 9.37 -0.35 11.15
CA ALA A 100 8.09 -0.52 11.84
C ALA A 100 8.29 -1.02 13.27
N ARG A 101 9.22 -1.97 13.48
CA ARG A 101 9.62 -2.42 14.82
C ARG A 101 10.18 -1.30 15.68
N ALA A 102 11.00 -0.42 15.11
CA ALA A 102 11.47 0.75 15.82
C ALA A 102 10.32 1.70 16.20
N GLY A 103 9.28 1.77 15.36
CA GLY A 103 8.05 2.55 15.55
C GLY A 103 6.97 1.88 16.41
N GLY A 104 7.27 0.75 17.05
CA GLY A 104 6.35 0.07 17.96
C GLY A 104 5.41 -0.94 17.31
N ASP A 105 5.70 -1.42 16.10
CA ASP A 105 5.11 -2.66 15.57
C ASP A 105 5.89 -3.86 16.13
N ASP A 106 5.27 -4.66 16.99
CA ASP A 106 5.90 -5.85 17.59
C ASP A 106 6.19 -6.99 16.59
N GLY A 107 6.16 -6.70 15.29
CA GLY A 107 6.36 -7.63 14.18
C GLY A 107 5.08 -8.36 13.80
N ALA A 108 3.93 -7.81 14.18
CA ALA A 108 2.62 -8.42 14.02
C ALA A 108 1.93 -7.92 12.75
N ALA A 109 2.02 -6.61 12.44
CA ALA A 109 1.22 -6.02 11.38
C ALA A 109 1.99 -5.85 10.06
N THR A 110 3.14 -5.20 10.08
CA THR A 110 3.86 -4.82 8.86
C THR A 110 4.35 -6.05 8.10
N GLY A 111 4.09 -6.09 6.79
CA GLY A 111 4.59 -7.13 5.89
C GLY A 111 3.74 -7.35 4.65
N SER A 112 4.14 -8.35 3.86
CA SER A 112 3.40 -8.86 2.71
C SER A 112 2.70 -10.17 3.04
N TYR A 113 1.50 -10.33 2.50
CA TYR A 113 0.62 -11.47 2.73
C TYR A 113 -0.05 -11.87 1.42
N ALA A 114 -0.39 -13.14 1.27
CA ALA A 114 -1.07 -13.66 0.09
C ALA A 114 -2.00 -14.84 0.43
N TYR A 115 -2.99 -15.09 -0.42
CA TYR A 115 -3.79 -16.31 -0.39
C TYR A 115 -4.00 -16.87 -1.80
N GLY A 116 -4.49 -18.11 -1.90
CA GLY A 116 -4.95 -18.67 -3.18
C GLY A 116 -3.84 -19.21 -4.08
N THR A 117 -2.79 -19.80 -3.52
CA THR A 117 -1.68 -20.39 -4.29
C THR A 117 -2.01 -21.73 -4.96
N GLY A 118 -3.30 -22.08 -5.12
CA GLY A 118 -3.75 -23.35 -5.73
C GLY A 118 -5.28 -23.41 -5.93
N ASP A 119 -5.67 -23.61 -7.19
CA ASP A 119 -7.01 -23.89 -7.75
C ASP A 119 -8.10 -22.78 -7.63
N ASP A 120 -9.17 -22.93 -8.44
CA ASP A 120 -10.17 -21.95 -8.95
C ASP A 120 -11.00 -21.10 -7.93
N GLU A 121 -10.54 -20.91 -6.69
CA GLU A 121 -11.24 -20.14 -5.64
C GLU A 121 -10.79 -18.67 -5.52
N GLY A 122 -9.86 -18.24 -6.38
CA GLY A 122 -9.32 -16.89 -6.40
C GLY A 122 -7.98 -16.75 -5.68
N PHE A 123 -7.34 -15.60 -5.85
CA PHE A 123 -6.04 -15.29 -5.28
C PHE A 123 -5.99 -13.82 -4.89
N GLY A 124 -5.11 -13.46 -3.95
CA GLY A 124 -4.95 -12.07 -3.57
C GLY A 124 -3.65 -11.83 -2.84
N SER A 125 -3.27 -10.56 -2.79
CA SER A 125 -2.10 -10.09 -2.07
C SER A 125 -2.45 -8.88 -1.21
N ALA A 126 -1.74 -8.71 -0.11
CA ALA A 126 -1.83 -7.53 0.73
C ALA A 126 -0.44 -7.14 1.19
N PHE A 127 -0.13 -5.86 1.11
CA PHE A 127 1.07 -5.29 1.71
C PHE A 127 0.63 -4.18 2.65
N VAL A 128 0.99 -4.30 3.92
CA VAL A 128 0.58 -3.33 4.94
C VAL A 128 1.78 -2.88 5.77
N VAL A 129 1.75 -1.61 6.19
CA VAL A 129 2.77 -0.97 7.02
C VAL A 129 2.07 -0.24 8.15
N ARG A 130 2.51 -0.52 9.39
CA ARG A 130 2.05 0.19 10.57
C ARG A 130 2.93 1.42 10.81
N GLY A 131 2.31 2.60 10.82
CA GLY A 131 2.96 3.86 11.14
C GLY A 131 3.32 4.00 12.62
N THR A 132 4.10 5.04 12.93
CA THR A 132 4.43 5.41 14.32
C THR A 132 3.23 5.95 15.09
N ASP A 133 2.22 6.45 14.37
CA ASP A 133 0.92 6.88 14.90
C ASP A 133 0.00 5.70 15.26
N GLY A 134 0.41 4.47 14.91
CA GLY A 134 -0.33 3.24 15.12
C GLY A 134 -1.35 2.94 14.03
N ASN A 135 -1.50 3.80 13.02
CA ASN A 135 -2.37 3.56 11.88
C ASN A 135 -1.74 2.55 10.91
N LEU A 136 -2.59 1.93 10.10
CA LEU A 136 -2.16 1.02 9.04
C LEU A 136 -2.37 1.69 7.69
N SER A 137 -1.38 1.58 6.82
CA SER A 137 -1.46 1.98 5.41
C SER A 137 -0.99 0.83 4.55
N GLY A 138 -1.34 0.83 3.27
CA GLY A 138 -0.86 -0.18 2.35
C GLY A 138 -1.77 -0.41 1.17
N GLU A 139 -1.73 -1.62 0.66
CA GLU A 139 -2.47 -2.05 -0.51
C GLU A 139 -3.04 -3.45 -0.28
N VAL A 140 -4.23 -3.68 -0.82
CA VAL A 140 -4.83 -5.00 -0.92
C VAL A 140 -5.41 -5.20 -2.33
N GLU A 141 -5.08 -6.34 -2.90
CA GLU A 141 -5.62 -6.82 -4.17
C GLU A 141 -6.25 -8.20 -3.96
N SER A 142 -7.33 -8.46 -4.69
CA SER A 142 -7.95 -9.78 -4.71
C SER A 142 -8.58 -10.05 -6.07
N VAL A 143 -8.63 -11.33 -6.43
CA VAL A 143 -9.43 -11.85 -7.52
C VAL A 143 -10.35 -12.90 -6.92
N THR A 144 -11.66 -12.69 -7.03
CA THR A 144 -12.67 -13.54 -6.38
C THR A 144 -13.69 -14.13 -7.35
N GLY A 145 -14.10 -15.37 -7.03
CA GLY A 145 -15.18 -16.06 -7.71
C GLY A 145 -14.85 -16.59 -9.12
N PRO A 146 -15.79 -17.32 -9.75
CA PRO A 146 -15.58 -17.98 -11.04
C PRO A 146 -15.45 -17.00 -12.22
N ASN A 147 -15.86 -15.75 -12.03
CA ASN A 147 -15.80 -14.70 -13.05
C ASN A 147 -14.58 -13.77 -12.88
N ALA A 148 -13.67 -14.08 -11.96
CA ALA A 148 -12.46 -13.30 -11.68
C ALA A 148 -12.73 -11.81 -11.42
N HIS A 149 -13.54 -11.51 -10.41
CA HIS A 149 -13.76 -10.13 -9.97
C HIS A 149 -12.48 -9.57 -9.37
N VAL A 150 -11.87 -8.59 -10.04
CA VAL A 150 -10.64 -7.93 -9.60
C VAL A 150 -10.99 -6.80 -8.64
N CYS A 151 -10.44 -6.87 -7.45
CA CYS A 151 -10.49 -5.86 -6.40
C CYS A 151 -9.10 -5.25 -6.24
N GLY A 152 -9.02 -3.93 -6.09
CA GLY A 152 -7.79 -3.23 -5.75
C GLY A 152 -8.08 -2.04 -4.85
N LEU A 153 -7.28 -1.88 -3.79
CA LEU A 153 -7.39 -0.78 -2.86
C LEU A 153 -6.00 -0.42 -2.32
N GLU A 154 -5.51 0.76 -2.70
CA GLU A 154 -4.47 1.47 -1.94
C GLU A 154 -5.16 2.30 -0.85
N PHE A 155 -4.71 2.18 0.40
CA PHE A 155 -5.34 2.83 1.53
C PHE A 155 -4.31 3.48 2.46
N GLU A 156 -4.74 4.57 3.06
CA GLU A 156 -3.98 5.32 4.04
C GLU A 156 -4.82 5.48 5.31
N ALA A 157 -4.15 5.53 6.47
CA ALA A 157 -4.75 5.86 7.76
C ALA A 157 -5.94 4.97 8.19
N ALA A 158 -5.83 3.64 8.01
CA ALA A 158 -6.72 2.71 8.68
C ALA A 158 -6.48 2.79 10.20
N LEU A 159 -7.51 3.13 10.96
CA LEU A 159 -7.39 3.49 12.37
C LEU A 159 -7.46 2.25 13.27
N PRO A 160 -6.73 2.21 14.41
CA PRO A 160 -6.88 1.16 15.40
C PRO A 160 -8.35 0.98 15.84
N PHE A 161 -8.83 -0.26 15.77
CA PHE A 161 -10.18 -0.67 16.14
C PHE A 161 -10.12 -1.97 16.95
N GLY A 162 -9.92 -1.83 18.27
CA GLY A 162 -9.67 -2.96 19.15
C GLY A 162 -8.33 -3.62 18.82
N ASP A 163 -8.38 -4.87 18.39
CA ASP A 163 -7.26 -5.71 17.95
C ASP A 163 -7.12 -5.75 16.41
N ALA A 164 -7.78 -4.83 15.70
CA ALA A 164 -7.75 -4.70 14.25
C ALA A 164 -7.52 -3.24 13.82
N TRP A 165 -7.47 -3.00 12.51
CA TRP A 165 -7.48 -1.68 11.90
C TRP A 165 -8.69 -1.55 10.97
N LEU A 166 -9.44 -0.45 11.10
CA LEU A 166 -10.58 -0.16 10.25
C LEU A 166 -10.25 1.01 9.33
N TRP A 167 -10.24 0.72 8.03
CA TRP A 167 -10.27 1.73 7.00
C TRP A 167 -11.72 2.01 6.58
N THR A 168 -12.05 3.27 6.34
CA THR A 168 -13.36 3.70 5.82
C THR A 168 -13.12 4.68 4.70
N ASP A 169 -13.75 4.45 3.55
CA ASP A 169 -13.68 5.34 2.40
C ASP A 169 -14.39 6.66 2.70
N THR A 170 -13.60 7.70 2.93
CA THR A 170 -14.06 9.08 3.12
C THR A 170 -13.96 9.93 1.86
N ASP A 171 -13.32 9.42 0.82
CA ASP A 171 -12.97 10.17 -0.39
C ASP A 171 -14.07 10.08 -1.44
N THR A 172 -14.90 9.05 -1.37
CA THR A 172 -16.04 8.88 -2.28
C THR A 172 -17.38 9.20 -1.61
N GLU A 173 -18.39 9.48 -2.43
CA GLU A 173 -19.76 9.66 -1.94
C GLU A 173 -20.30 8.31 -1.42
N PRO A 174 -21.08 8.32 -0.33
CA PRO A 174 -21.71 7.11 0.16
C PRO A 174 -22.76 6.60 -0.84
N ASP A 175 -23.16 5.33 -0.71
CA ASP A 175 -24.26 4.77 -1.48
C ASP A 175 -25.61 5.43 -1.14
N ASP A 176 -26.67 5.02 -1.86
CA ASP A 176 -28.02 5.56 -1.69
C ASP A 176 -28.59 5.33 -0.26
N GLU A 177 -28.04 4.35 0.47
CA GLU A 177 -28.37 4.06 1.87
C GLU A 177 -27.46 4.78 2.88
N GLY A 178 -26.49 5.56 2.41
CA GLY A 178 -25.55 6.30 3.24
C GLY A 178 -24.35 5.47 3.73
N ASN A 179 -24.15 4.26 3.21
CA ASN A 179 -23.01 3.43 3.59
C ASN A 179 -21.76 3.76 2.79
N ARG A 180 -20.60 3.47 3.39
CA ARG A 180 -19.28 3.65 2.81
C ARG A 180 -18.55 2.31 2.75
N CYS A 181 -17.61 2.19 1.81
CA CYS A 181 -16.71 1.04 1.83
C CYS A 181 -15.91 1.04 3.13
N GLN A 182 -15.86 -0.11 3.77
CA GLN A 182 -15.09 -0.33 4.99
C GLN A 182 -14.28 -1.60 4.83
N VAL A 183 -13.00 -1.55 5.21
CA VAL A 183 -12.10 -2.69 5.20
C VAL A 183 -11.46 -2.83 6.57
N LEU A 184 -11.63 -4.00 7.17
CA LEU A 184 -11.09 -4.36 8.47
C LEU A 184 -9.89 -5.29 8.27
N PHE A 185 -8.74 -4.90 8.82
CA PHE A 185 -7.50 -5.66 8.78
C PHE A 185 -7.21 -6.20 10.18
N ARG A 186 -7.16 -7.52 10.34
CA ARG A 186 -6.94 -8.18 11.63
C ARG A 186 -5.78 -9.14 11.55
N VAL A 187 -4.77 -8.91 12.37
CA VAL A 187 -3.70 -9.89 12.56
C VAL A 187 -4.21 -10.96 13.50
N GLU A 188 -4.52 -12.15 12.98
CA GLU A 188 -5.03 -13.26 13.81
C GLU A 188 -3.90 -13.97 14.56
N ASP A 189 -2.74 -14.11 13.92
CA ASP A 189 -1.50 -14.59 14.51
C ASP A 189 -0.27 -13.95 13.82
N ALA A 190 0.94 -14.32 14.26
CA ALA A 190 2.19 -13.76 13.72
C ALA A 190 2.38 -13.94 12.20
N SER A 191 1.60 -14.81 11.56
CA SER A 191 1.70 -15.22 10.16
C SER A 191 0.43 -15.03 9.34
N THR A 192 -0.66 -14.52 9.90
CA THR A 192 -1.95 -14.43 9.20
C THR A 192 -2.60 -13.06 9.36
N LEU A 193 -3.11 -12.53 8.25
CA LEU A 193 -3.89 -11.31 8.17
C LEU A 193 -5.28 -11.65 7.62
N ARG A 194 -6.30 -11.57 8.46
CA ARG A 194 -7.69 -11.63 8.03
C ARG A 194 -8.11 -10.25 7.53
N ILE A 195 -8.66 -10.20 6.33
CA ILE A 195 -9.27 -9.00 5.76
C ILE A 195 -10.77 -9.26 5.60
N ASP A 196 -11.59 -8.31 6.04
CA ASP A 196 -13.05 -8.31 5.89
C ASP A 196 -13.49 -6.96 5.30
N SER A 197 -14.42 -6.97 4.34
CA SER A 197 -14.86 -5.81 3.58
C SER A 197 -16.37 -5.67 3.57
N ARG A 198 -16.87 -4.43 3.55
CA ARG A 198 -18.30 -4.11 3.51
C ARG A 198 -18.56 -2.92 2.60
N ASN A 199 -19.58 -3.02 1.75
CA ASN A 199 -20.00 -1.96 0.83
C ASN A 199 -18.90 -1.45 -0.12
N CYS A 200 -18.02 -2.36 -0.57
CA CYS A 200 -16.86 -2.03 -1.39
C CYS A 200 -17.06 -2.35 -2.88
N SER A 201 -18.31 -2.31 -3.36
CA SER A 201 -18.64 -2.58 -4.77
C SER A 201 -17.98 -1.60 -5.75
N LEU A 202 -17.61 -0.41 -5.29
CA LEU A 202 -16.82 0.54 -6.08
C LEU A 202 -15.42 0.01 -6.41
N TYR A 203 -14.78 -0.67 -5.46
CA TYR A 203 -13.42 -1.20 -5.59
C TYR A 203 -13.38 -2.61 -6.17
N CYS A 204 -14.46 -3.38 -5.98
CA CYS A 204 -14.52 -4.80 -6.28
C CYS A 204 -15.52 -5.19 -7.37
N GLY A 205 -16.36 -4.25 -7.81
CA GLY A 205 -17.56 -4.57 -8.58
C GLY A 205 -18.59 -5.36 -7.77
N VAL A 206 -19.64 -5.78 -8.45
CA VAL A 206 -20.73 -6.59 -7.86
C VAL A 206 -20.20 -8.01 -7.61
N GLN A 207 -20.30 -8.50 -6.36
CA GLN A 207 -19.83 -9.81 -5.87
C GLN A 207 -18.33 -9.98 -5.62
N GLY A 208 -17.48 -9.00 -6.00
CA GLY A 208 -16.08 -9.03 -5.61
C GLY A 208 -15.90 -8.68 -4.13
N THR A 209 -14.84 -9.20 -3.50
CA THR A 209 -14.55 -8.95 -2.08
C THR A 209 -13.06 -9.07 -1.77
N PHE A 210 -12.60 -8.36 -0.73
CA PHE A 210 -11.27 -8.56 -0.14
C PHE A 210 -11.26 -9.68 0.92
N ASP A 211 -12.40 -10.34 1.16
CA ASP A 211 -12.61 -11.24 2.29
C ASP A 211 -11.82 -12.54 2.15
N ALA A 212 -10.62 -12.59 2.73
CA ALA A 212 -9.81 -13.81 2.80
C ALA A 212 -8.90 -13.81 4.04
N VAL A 213 -8.26 -14.95 4.31
CA VAL A 213 -7.15 -15.04 5.27
C VAL A 213 -5.87 -15.10 4.45
N TYR A 214 -5.06 -14.05 4.57
CA TYR A 214 -3.82 -13.90 3.84
C TYR A 214 -2.67 -14.41 4.71
N ALA A 215 -1.90 -15.37 4.20
CA ALA A 215 -0.71 -15.89 4.85
C ALA A 215 0.49 -14.99 4.57
N ARG A 216 1.28 -14.68 5.59
CA ARG A 216 2.48 -13.86 5.50
C ARG A 216 3.49 -14.51 4.55
N GLU A 217 4.02 -13.73 3.62
CA GLU A 217 5.11 -14.14 2.73
C GLU A 217 6.43 -14.24 3.52
N LYS A 218 7.30 -15.18 3.11
CA LYS A 218 8.59 -15.45 3.75
C LYS A 218 9.72 -14.60 3.18
#